data_AF-A0A4Q9L7A0-F1
#
_entry.id   AF-A0A4Q9L7A0-F1
#
_cell.length_a   1.000
_cell.length_b   1.000
_cell.length_c   1.000
_cell.angle_alpha   90.00
_cell.angle_beta   90.00
_cell.angle_gamma   90.00
#
_symmetry.space_group_name_H-M   'P 1'
#
loop_
_entity.id
_entity.type
_entity.pdbx_description
1 polymer ?
#
loop_
_entity_poly.entity_id
_entity_poly.type
_entity_poly.pdbx_seq_one_letter_code
_entity_poly.pdbx_strand_id
1 'polypeptide(L)'
;MRPKNLIISFITTVVIFSLGFISGVIFNELYSIAQSKNVEKNQFVESEICEFDINISNVKRIIREKNICRLKNESRVICYFNTLMKCMFATKIISDFYLENVEKNDVTQTIKELFLQMKKNKEVDTAEKLLKIRNNLGTKEFSNLKQQQDIQALYTALVSACLPKNLNFNIIKNPISYVDAALLFREIPNDNLSEIEIVNEIIRHSKVFVIHSRSCSNKFNERLKICKELIIDENYKNELISFGCHRGTLQSGHYVAVIKLDENIWAVISDDDVKYFNWCNIHNYLDYYEYKPVLFFFQIIS
;
A
#
# COMPACT_ATOMS: atom_id res chain seq x y z
N MET A 1 -58.75 12.19 34.02
CA MET A 1 -58.37 10.93 33.33
C MET A 1 -59.08 9.77 34.00
N ARG A 2 -59.70 8.85 33.24
CA ARG A 2 -60.30 7.64 33.83
C ARG A 2 -59.17 6.72 34.36
N PRO A 3 -59.32 6.10 35.53
CA PRO A 3 -58.26 5.27 36.16
C PRO A 3 -57.74 4.15 35.25
N LYS A 4 -58.56 3.64 34.33
CA LYS A 4 -58.15 2.64 33.32
C LYS A 4 -57.03 3.14 32.38
N ASN A 5 -57.01 4.43 32.02
CA ASN A 5 -56.00 4.97 31.10
C ASN A 5 -54.63 5.15 31.78
N LEU A 6 -54.62 5.38 33.10
CA LEU A 6 -53.39 5.46 33.89
C LEU A 6 -52.70 4.10 34.02
N ILE A 7 -53.49 3.03 34.23
CA ILE A 7 -52.97 1.66 34.31
C ILE A 7 -52.37 1.22 32.97
N ILE A 8 -53.07 1.48 31.86
CA ILE A 8 -52.56 1.14 30.52
C ILE A 8 -51.27 1.92 30.21
N SER A 9 -51.23 3.22 30.51
CA SER A 9 -50.02 4.03 30.30
C SER A 9 -48.84 3.51 31.13
N PHE A 10 -49.06 3.11 32.38
CA PHE A 10 -48.02 2.58 33.24
C PHE A 10 -47.47 1.25 32.70
N ILE A 11 -48.35 0.33 32.30
CA ILE A 11 -47.95 -0.97 31.73
C ILE A 11 -47.14 -0.77 30.44
N THR A 12 -47.58 0.12 29.54
CA THR A 12 -46.85 0.41 28.30
C THR A 12 -45.46 0.95 28.57
N THR A 13 -45.31 1.88 29.52
CA THR A 13 -43.99 2.41 29.91
C THR A 13 -43.07 1.32 30.45
N VAL A 14 -43.58 0.45 31.33
CA VAL A 14 -42.79 -0.66 31.89
C VAL A 14 -42.35 -1.63 30.80
N VAL A 15 -43.22 -1.96 29.84
CA VAL A 15 -42.89 -2.84 28.72
C VAL A 15 -41.82 -2.23 27.82
N ILE A 16 -41.93 -0.95 27.45
CA ILE A 16 -40.93 -0.26 26.62
C ILE A 16 -39.57 -0.24 27.33
N PHE A 17 -39.55 0.07 28.63
CA PHE A 17 -38.31 0.10 29.40
C PHE A 17 -37.67 -1.29 29.51
N SER A 18 -38.48 -2.33 29.70
CA SER A 18 -38.01 -3.71 29.80
C SER A 18 -37.42 -4.19 28.46
N LEU A 19 -38.06 -3.86 27.33
CA LEU A 19 -37.56 -4.19 26.00
C LEU A 19 -36.24 -3.48 25.68
N GLY A 20 -36.11 -2.20 26.07
CA GLY A 20 -34.86 -1.44 25.93
C GLY A 20 -33.71 -1.99 26.78
N PHE A 21 -34.01 -2.46 27.99
CA PHE A 21 -33.03 -3.09 28.86
C PHE A 21 -32.56 -4.44 28.30
N ILE A 22 -33.49 -5.29 27.87
CA ILE A 22 -33.18 -6.61 27.28
C ILE A 22 -32.34 -6.44 26.00
N SER A 23 -32.71 -5.50 25.11
CA SER A 23 -31.94 -5.26 23.89
C SER A 23 -30.54 -4.73 24.17
N GLY A 24 -30.38 -3.86 25.18
CA GLY A 24 -29.08 -3.37 25.63
C GLY A 24 -28.18 -4.48 26.17
N VAL A 25 -28.73 -5.40 26.98
CA VAL A 25 -27.98 -6.55 27.51
C VAL A 25 -27.54 -7.50 26.38
N ILE A 26 -28.46 -7.85 25.48
CA ILE A 26 -28.16 -8.72 24.33
C ILE A 26 -27.09 -8.07 23.44
N PHE A 27 -27.19 -6.77 23.17
CA PHE A 27 -26.21 -6.06 22.36
C PHE A 27 -24.82 -6.05 23.00
N ASN A 28 -24.73 -5.82 24.31
CA ASN A 28 -23.47 -5.81 25.03
C ASN A 28 -22.81 -7.20 25.05
N GLU A 29 -23.61 -8.25 25.22
CA GLU A 29 -23.13 -9.64 25.20
C GLU A 29 -22.65 -10.06 23.80
N LEU A 30 -23.42 -9.73 22.75
CA LEU A 30 -23.00 -9.95 21.36
C LEU A 30 -21.73 -9.16 21.00
N TYR A 31 -21.61 -7.92 21.48
CA TYR A 31 -20.41 -7.10 21.30
C TYR A 31 -19.19 -7.70 22.00
N SER A 32 -19.36 -8.19 23.23
CA SER A 32 -18.30 -8.87 23.98
C SER A 32 -17.87 -10.18 23.31
N ILE A 33 -18.82 -10.98 22.81
CA ILE A 33 -18.54 -12.20 22.03
C ILE A 33 -17.80 -11.85 20.74
N ALA A 34 -18.21 -10.80 20.02
CA ALA A 34 -17.52 -10.35 18.81
C ALA A 34 -16.09 -9.89 19.10
N GLN A 35 -15.86 -9.18 20.21
CA GLN A 35 -14.51 -8.80 20.63
C GLN A 35 -13.66 -10.02 21.02
N SER A 36 -14.17 -10.95 21.81
CA SER A 36 -13.42 -12.16 22.23
C SER A 36 -13.02 -13.03 21.03
N LYS A 37 -13.94 -13.24 20.07
CA LYS A 37 -13.63 -13.96 18.83
C LYS A 37 -12.59 -13.25 17.97
N ASN A 38 -12.58 -11.91 17.94
CA ASN A 38 -11.53 -11.15 17.27
C ASN A 38 -10.18 -11.29 17.99
N VAL A 39 -10.16 -11.30 19.34
CA VAL A 39 -8.92 -11.48 20.11
C VAL A 39 -8.34 -12.89 19.93
N GLU A 40 -9.17 -13.94 19.99
CA GLU A 40 -8.73 -15.33 19.76
C GLU A 40 -8.28 -15.56 18.31
N LYS A 41 -9.02 -15.03 17.33
CA LYS A 41 -8.60 -15.05 15.92
C LYS A 41 -7.27 -14.32 15.73
N ASN A 42 -7.07 -13.19 16.42
CA ASN A 42 -5.85 -12.42 16.29
C ASN A 42 -4.64 -13.11 16.96
N GLN A 43 -4.82 -13.73 18.14
CA GLN A 43 -3.77 -14.49 18.81
C GLN A 43 -3.40 -15.77 18.04
N PHE A 44 -4.39 -16.47 17.48
CA PHE A 44 -4.15 -17.68 16.70
C PHE A 44 -3.42 -17.35 15.39
N VAL A 45 -3.83 -16.30 14.68
CA VAL A 45 -3.18 -15.90 13.42
C VAL A 45 -1.81 -15.24 13.65
N GLU A 46 -1.60 -14.47 14.72
CA GLU A 46 -0.25 -14.02 15.09
C GLU A 46 0.69 -15.19 15.44
N SER A 47 0.15 -16.31 15.95
CA SER A 47 0.92 -17.53 16.17
C SER A 47 1.19 -18.36 14.90
N GLU A 48 0.32 -18.29 13.89
CA GLU A 48 0.49 -18.97 12.58
C GLU A 48 1.24 -18.14 11.54
N ILE A 49 1.23 -16.81 11.63
CA ILE A 49 2.15 -15.93 10.90
C ILE A 49 3.51 -16.07 11.58
N CYS A 50 4.11 -17.25 11.44
CA CYS A 50 5.43 -17.54 11.94
C CYS A 50 6.43 -16.57 11.30
N GLU A 51 6.96 -15.65 12.11
CA GLU A 51 8.25 -15.00 11.91
C GLU A 51 9.41 -16.01 11.78
N PHE A 52 9.15 -17.30 11.95
CA PHE A 52 10.12 -18.35 12.18
C PHE A 52 10.08 -19.42 11.08
N ASP A 53 10.61 -19.06 9.92
CA ASP A 53 11.34 -20.00 9.05
C ASP A 53 12.44 -19.26 8.28
N ILE A 54 12.99 -18.21 8.91
CA ILE A 54 14.06 -17.43 8.34
C ILE A 54 15.30 -17.63 9.20
N ASN A 55 16.41 -18.01 8.56
CA ASN A 55 17.68 -18.15 9.26
C ASN A 55 18.07 -16.79 9.88
N ILE A 56 17.91 -16.68 11.20
CA ILE A 56 18.03 -15.45 11.97
C ILE A 56 19.40 -14.78 11.77
N SER A 57 20.48 -15.55 11.62
CA SER A 57 21.82 -14.97 11.39
C SER A 57 21.94 -14.34 10.01
N ASN A 58 21.37 -14.96 8.97
CA ASN A 58 21.34 -14.40 7.62
C ASN A 58 20.49 -13.14 7.55
N VAL A 59 19.32 -13.14 8.19
CA VAL A 59 18.44 -11.95 8.28
C VAL A 59 19.14 -10.79 8.97
N LYS A 60 19.77 -11.04 10.12
CA LYS A 60 20.53 -9.99 10.84
C LYS A 60 21.64 -9.41 9.98
N ARG A 61 22.33 -10.22 9.20
CA ARG A 61 23.35 -9.76 8.24
C ARG A 61 22.73 -8.89 7.14
N ILE A 62 21.69 -9.38 6.47
CA ILE A 62 21.00 -8.66 5.38
C ILE A 62 20.43 -7.33 5.88
N ILE A 63 19.82 -7.30 7.06
CA ILE A 63 19.30 -6.06 7.67
C ILE A 63 20.41 -5.03 7.89
N ARG A 64 21.56 -5.47 8.40
CA ARG A 64 22.73 -4.60 8.61
C ARG A 64 23.28 -4.06 7.29
N GLU A 65 23.33 -4.90 6.26
CA GLU A 65 23.83 -4.53 4.92
C GLU A 65 22.88 -3.59 4.18
N LYS A 66 21.57 -3.83 4.26
CA LYS A 66 20.55 -3.04 3.56
C LYS A 66 20.24 -1.71 4.25
N ASN A 67 20.60 -1.57 5.53
CA ASN A 67 20.43 -0.36 6.33
C ASN A 67 19.05 0.30 6.15
N ILE A 68 17.98 -0.46 6.44
CA ILE A 68 16.60 0.03 6.26
C ILE A 68 16.37 1.23 7.18
N CYS A 69 16.13 2.39 6.56
CA CYS A 69 15.83 3.62 7.27
C CYS A 69 14.37 3.68 7.71
N ARG A 70 14.14 4.02 8.99
CA ARG A 70 12.81 4.35 9.51
C ARG A 70 12.42 5.76 9.12
N LEU A 71 11.16 5.96 8.74
CA LEU A 71 10.63 7.28 8.42
C LEU A 71 9.55 7.60 9.43
N LYS A 72 9.75 8.66 10.22
CA LYS A 72 8.82 9.03 11.27
C LYS A 72 7.45 9.38 10.69
N ASN A 73 6.38 9.01 11.40
CA ASN A 73 5.00 9.36 11.07
C ASN A 73 4.37 10.21 12.17
N GLU A 74 4.93 11.39 12.45
CA GLU A 74 4.52 12.23 13.59
C GLU A 74 3.06 12.71 13.50
N SER A 75 2.47 12.73 12.32
CA SER A 75 1.13 13.29 12.07
C SER A 75 0.05 12.25 11.74
N ARG A 76 0.39 10.94 11.74
CA ARG A 76 -0.50 9.81 11.30
C ARG A 76 -1.03 9.89 9.87
N VAL A 77 -0.73 10.97 9.15
CA VAL A 77 -1.26 11.24 7.80
C VAL A 77 -0.20 11.14 6.72
N ILE A 78 1.08 10.98 7.07
CA ILE A 78 2.20 10.96 6.10
C ILE A 78 2.65 9.56 5.67
N CYS A 79 1.93 8.51 6.08
CA CYS A 79 2.27 7.12 5.73
C CYS A 79 2.27 6.87 4.22
N TYR A 80 1.43 7.55 3.43
CA TYR A 80 1.45 7.47 1.95
C TYR A 80 2.79 7.96 1.37
N PHE A 81 3.29 9.09 1.89
CA PHE A 81 4.57 9.67 1.47
C PHE A 81 5.73 8.78 1.89
N ASN A 82 5.74 8.34 3.15
CA ASN A 82 6.79 7.45 3.67
C ASN A 82 6.85 6.13 2.89
N THR A 83 5.69 5.56 2.58
CA THR A 83 5.59 4.33 1.78
C THR A 83 6.16 4.54 0.39
N LEU A 84 5.80 5.63 -0.28
CA LEU A 84 6.31 5.94 -1.62
C LEU A 84 7.82 6.14 -1.63
N MET A 85 8.34 6.95 -0.72
CA MET A 85 9.78 7.23 -0.62
C MET A 85 10.58 5.96 -0.37
N LYS A 86 10.07 5.06 0.49
CA LYS A 86 10.70 3.75 0.73
C LYS A 86 10.73 2.87 -0.52
N CYS A 87 9.63 2.79 -1.28
CA CYS A 87 9.58 2.02 -2.52
C CYS A 87 10.51 2.59 -3.61
N MET A 88 10.50 3.92 -3.77
CA MET A 88 11.37 4.61 -4.72
C MET A 88 12.84 4.46 -4.36
N PHE A 89 13.20 4.59 -3.08
CA PHE A 89 14.57 4.42 -2.61
C PHE A 89 15.07 2.97 -2.75
N ALA A 90 14.20 1.98 -2.53
CA ALA A 90 14.55 0.57 -2.73
C ALA A 90 14.82 0.23 -4.20
N THR A 91 14.23 0.96 -5.14
CA THR A 91 14.41 0.76 -6.57
C THR A 91 15.71 1.42 -7.03
N LYS A 92 16.78 0.63 -7.18
CA LYS A 92 18.15 1.13 -7.43
C LYS A 92 18.21 2.17 -8.54
N ILE A 93 17.59 1.90 -9.69
CA ILE A 93 17.61 2.84 -10.83
C ILE A 93 16.97 4.19 -10.49
N ILE A 94 15.87 4.19 -9.71
CA ILE A 94 15.22 5.43 -9.25
C ILE A 94 16.11 6.11 -8.21
N SER A 95 16.63 5.38 -7.22
CA SER A 95 17.50 5.93 -6.18
C SER A 95 18.76 6.57 -6.78
N ASP A 96 19.46 5.87 -7.67
CA ASP A 96 20.65 6.37 -8.35
C ASP A 96 20.33 7.62 -9.17
N PHE A 97 19.18 7.65 -9.87
CA PHE A 97 18.72 8.84 -10.57
C PHE A 97 18.67 10.05 -9.62
N TYR A 98 18.02 9.95 -8.47
CA TYR A 98 17.93 11.10 -7.55
C TYR A 98 19.27 11.44 -6.88
N LEU A 99 20.12 10.46 -6.59
CA LEU A 99 21.41 10.67 -5.92
C LEU A 99 22.48 11.26 -6.87
N GLU A 100 22.49 10.86 -8.13
CA GLU A 100 23.52 11.21 -9.11
C GLU A 100 23.16 12.44 -9.95
N ASN A 101 21.87 12.75 -10.16
CA ASN A 101 21.51 13.89 -11.00
C ASN A 101 21.99 15.23 -10.40
N VAL A 102 22.52 16.06 -11.29
CA VAL A 102 22.74 17.49 -11.06
C VAL A 102 21.38 18.17 -10.94
N GLU A 103 21.25 19.05 -9.95
CA GLU A 103 20.01 19.63 -9.47
C GLU A 103 19.19 20.25 -10.61
N LYS A 104 18.00 19.69 -10.90
CA LYS A 104 17.11 20.18 -11.97
C LYS A 104 16.00 21.10 -11.46
N ASN A 105 15.57 20.90 -10.22
CA ASN A 105 14.57 21.72 -9.52
C ASN A 105 14.51 21.38 -8.02
N ASP A 106 13.79 22.22 -7.26
CA ASP A 106 13.65 22.12 -5.81
C ASP A 106 13.02 20.81 -5.32
N VAL A 107 12.09 20.22 -6.10
CA VAL A 107 11.48 18.92 -5.76
C VAL A 107 12.53 17.81 -5.82
N THR A 108 13.31 17.78 -6.91
CA THR A 108 14.38 16.80 -7.12
C THR A 108 15.45 16.94 -6.04
N GLN A 109 15.80 18.18 -5.66
CA GLN A 109 16.75 18.44 -4.59
C GLN A 109 16.24 17.95 -3.23
N THR A 110 14.97 18.22 -2.93
CA THR A 110 14.37 17.78 -1.67
C THR A 110 14.35 16.25 -1.54
N ILE A 111 14.06 15.54 -2.64
CA ILE A 111 14.12 14.07 -2.68
C ILE A 111 15.56 13.57 -2.54
N LYS A 112 16.52 14.18 -3.23
CA LYS A 112 17.95 13.86 -3.10
C LYS A 112 18.44 14.00 -1.66
N GLU A 113 18.11 15.11 -1.00
CA GLU A 113 18.43 15.32 0.41
C GLU A 113 17.82 14.24 1.31
N LEU A 114 16.54 13.89 1.08
CA LEU A 114 15.87 12.83 1.81
C LEU A 114 16.57 11.48 1.60
N PHE A 115 16.93 11.11 0.36
CA PHE A 115 17.61 9.85 0.08
C PHE A 115 19.02 9.81 0.67
N LEU A 116 19.75 10.93 0.69
CA LEU A 116 21.03 11.05 1.38
C LEU A 116 20.88 10.85 2.89
N GLN A 117 19.82 11.41 3.49
CA GLN A 117 19.50 11.19 4.91
C GLN A 117 19.12 9.73 5.17
N MET A 118 18.29 9.12 4.33
CA MET A 118 17.91 7.71 4.45
C MET A 118 19.12 6.76 4.34
N LYS A 119 20.10 7.10 3.51
CA LYS A 119 21.34 6.30 3.37
C LYS A 119 22.23 6.37 4.61
N LYS A 120 22.27 7.53 5.29
CA LYS A 120 23.19 7.81 6.41
C LYS A 120 22.57 7.53 7.78
N ASN A 121 21.28 7.78 7.94
CA ASN A 121 20.60 7.79 9.23
C ASN A 121 19.74 6.53 9.39
N LYS A 122 19.62 6.04 10.62
CA LYS A 122 18.69 4.97 10.95
C LYS A 122 17.23 5.43 10.90
N GLU A 123 17.00 6.72 11.08
CA GLU A 123 15.68 7.33 11.16
C GLU A 123 15.68 8.75 10.59
N VAL A 124 14.61 9.11 9.88
CA VAL A 124 14.44 10.43 9.25
C VAL A 124 13.01 10.95 9.45
N ASP A 125 12.89 12.22 9.79
CA ASP A 125 11.63 12.95 9.76
C ASP A 125 11.35 13.46 8.33
N THR A 126 10.16 13.15 7.82
CA THR A 126 9.75 13.46 6.46
C THR A 126 8.74 14.61 6.36
N ALA A 127 8.24 15.13 7.48
CA ALA A 127 7.19 16.16 7.48
C ALA A 127 7.64 17.44 6.75
N GLU A 128 8.85 17.92 7.05
CA GLU A 128 9.42 19.10 6.40
C GLU A 128 9.71 18.86 4.91
N LYS A 129 10.17 17.66 4.55
CA LYS A 129 10.44 17.27 3.15
C LYS A 129 9.17 17.23 2.32
N LEU A 130 8.10 16.65 2.86
CA LEU A 130 6.79 16.64 2.21
C LEU A 130 6.25 18.07 2.02
N LEU A 131 6.40 18.94 3.02
CA LEU A 131 5.99 20.34 2.92
C LEU A 131 6.75 21.09 1.80
N LYS A 132 8.07 20.90 1.73
CA LYS A 132 8.92 21.49 0.68
C LYS A 132 8.53 20.97 -0.71
N ILE A 133 8.31 19.66 -0.86
CA ILE A 133 7.85 19.06 -2.12
C ILE A 133 6.50 19.66 -2.54
N ARG A 134 5.52 19.70 -1.63
CA ARG A 134 4.19 20.24 -1.90
C ARG A 134 4.26 21.68 -2.42
N ASN A 135 5.04 22.54 -1.75
CA ASN A 135 5.15 23.95 -2.13
C ASN A 135 5.73 24.14 -3.54
N ASN A 136 6.50 23.17 -4.03
CA ASN A 136 7.18 23.22 -5.32
C ASN A 136 6.51 22.36 -6.42
N LEU A 137 5.53 21.51 -6.09
CA LEU A 137 4.79 20.70 -7.07
C LEU A 137 3.80 21.50 -7.92
N GLY A 138 3.37 22.68 -7.46
CA GLY A 138 2.42 23.54 -8.19
C GLY A 138 1.00 22.97 -8.35
N THR A 139 0.70 21.80 -7.76
CA THR A 139 -0.65 21.18 -7.80
C THR A 139 -1.45 21.44 -6.52
N LYS A 140 -2.76 21.62 -6.67
CA LYS A 140 -3.72 21.75 -5.56
C LYS A 140 -4.07 20.40 -4.93
N GLU A 141 -3.78 19.30 -5.61
CA GLU A 141 -4.14 17.93 -5.22
C GLU A 141 -3.61 17.54 -3.83
N PHE A 142 -2.42 18.04 -3.46
CA PHE A 142 -1.80 17.79 -2.14
C PHE A 142 -1.87 18.99 -1.19
N SER A 143 -2.82 19.89 -1.39
CA SER A 143 -2.94 21.11 -0.57
C SER A 143 -3.24 20.80 0.92
N ASN A 144 -4.02 19.75 1.19
CA ASN A 144 -4.38 19.33 2.53
C ASN A 144 -3.43 18.26 3.10
N LEU A 145 -2.36 18.71 3.76
CA LEU A 145 -1.42 17.81 4.47
C LEU A 145 -1.98 17.21 5.76
N LYS A 146 -3.20 17.59 6.18
CA LYS A 146 -3.87 17.00 7.35
C LYS A 146 -4.72 15.77 7.00
N GLN A 147 -4.70 15.34 5.74
CA GLN A 147 -5.43 14.18 5.26
C GLN A 147 -4.47 13.25 4.51
N GLN A 148 -4.75 11.95 4.58
CA GLN A 148 -4.09 10.97 3.72
C GLN A 148 -4.38 11.25 2.25
N GLN A 149 -3.41 10.94 1.41
CA GLN A 149 -3.48 11.20 -0.03
C GLN A 149 -3.31 9.89 -0.80
N ASP A 150 -3.74 9.92 -2.05
CA ASP A 150 -3.52 8.80 -2.96
C ASP A 150 -2.03 8.70 -3.33
N ILE A 151 -1.43 7.54 -3.06
CA ILE A 151 0.00 7.31 -3.30
C ILE A 151 0.35 7.32 -4.81
N GLN A 152 -0.58 6.91 -5.68
CA GLN A 152 -0.40 6.90 -7.13
C GLN A 152 -0.44 8.31 -7.69
N ALA A 153 -1.34 9.14 -7.18
CA ALA A 153 -1.40 10.55 -7.52
C ALA A 153 -0.08 11.24 -7.14
N LEU A 154 0.40 11.02 -5.92
CA LEU A 154 1.68 11.58 -5.46
C LEU A 154 2.84 11.12 -6.35
N TYR A 155 2.94 9.83 -6.65
CA TYR A 155 3.96 9.30 -7.55
C TYR A 155 3.91 9.97 -8.93
N THR A 156 2.72 10.08 -9.51
CA THR A 156 2.52 10.73 -10.82
C THR A 156 2.98 12.19 -10.80
N ALA A 157 2.66 12.92 -9.72
CA ALA A 157 3.07 14.31 -9.58
C ALA A 157 4.59 14.47 -9.42
N LEU A 158 5.22 13.62 -8.60
CA LEU A 158 6.68 13.61 -8.43
C LEU A 158 7.41 13.30 -9.72
N VAL A 159 6.98 12.26 -10.44
CA VAL A 159 7.53 11.89 -11.75
C VAL A 159 7.39 13.05 -12.72
N SER A 160 6.21 13.66 -12.81
CA SER A 160 5.96 14.79 -13.72
C SER A 160 6.82 16.01 -13.40
N ALA A 161 7.13 16.24 -12.12
CA ALA A 161 7.95 17.36 -11.68
C ALA A 161 9.45 17.10 -11.83
N CYS A 162 9.93 15.88 -11.59
CA CYS A 162 11.35 15.57 -11.51
C CYS A 162 11.95 15.04 -12.83
N LEU A 163 11.16 14.34 -13.62
CA LEU A 163 11.68 13.62 -14.78
C LEU A 163 11.59 14.50 -16.03
N PRO A 164 12.70 14.68 -16.77
CA PRO A 164 12.64 15.40 -18.02
C PRO A 164 11.77 14.62 -19.00
N LYS A 165 11.03 15.32 -19.87
CA LYS A 165 10.02 14.76 -20.79
C LYS A 165 10.54 13.63 -21.70
N ASN A 166 11.86 13.43 -21.78
CA ASN A 166 12.54 12.43 -22.57
C ASN A 166 12.94 11.15 -21.81
N LEU A 167 12.83 11.12 -20.47
CA LEU A 167 12.98 9.89 -19.69
C LEU A 167 11.63 9.16 -19.65
N ASN A 168 11.50 8.15 -20.52
CA ASN A 168 10.28 7.34 -20.64
C ASN A 168 10.15 6.38 -19.44
N PHE A 169 9.40 6.80 -18.42
CA PHE A 169 8.79 5.86 -17.48
C PHE A 169 7.44 5.46 -18.06
N ASN A 170 7.28 4.19 -18.41
CA ASN A 170 5.97 3.66 -18.78
C ASN A 170 5.12 3.57 -17.51
N ILE A 171 4.26 4.57 -17.31
CA ILE A 171 3.22 4.55 -16.27
C ILE A 171 2.03 3.78 -16.86
N ILE A 172 1.88 2.51 -16.48
CA ILE A 172 0.76 1.69 -16.92
C ILE A 172 -0.43 1.97 -16.00
N LYS A 173 -1.36 2.84 -16.45
CA LYS A 173 -2.58 3.22 -15.73
C LYS A 173 -3.73 2.20 -15.86
N ASN A 174 -3.46 0.89 -15.92
CA ASN A 174 -4.52 -0.14 -15.82
C ASN A 174 -3.94 -1.57 -15.72
N PRO A 175 -3.59 -2.10 -14.53
CA PRO A 175 -3.09 -3.47 -14.41
C PRO A 175 -4.15 -4.52 -14.64
N ILE A 176 -5.45 -4.20 -14.57
CA ILE A 176 -6.49 -5.18 -14.90
C ILE A 176 -6.24 -5.65 -16.34
N SER A 177 -5.91 -4.75 -17.28
CA SER A 177 -5.59 -5.17 -18.64
C SER A 177 -4.26 -5.91 -18.81
N TYR A 178 -3.33 -5.93 -17.85
CA TYR A 178 -1.99 -6.56 -18.03
C TYR A 178 -1.76 -7.78 -17.14
N VAL A 179 -2.31 -7.78 -15.93
CA VAL A 179 -2.44 -8.98 -15.11
C VAL A 179 -3.43 -9.94 -15.77
N ASP A 180 -4.50 -9.40 -16.39
CA ASP A 180 -5.34 -10.19 -17.28
C ASP A 180 -4.67 -10.39 -18.65
N ALA A 181 -3.94 -9.46 -19.31
CA ALA A 181 -3.24 -9.80 -20.59
C ALA A 181 -2.16 -10.89 -20.47
N ALA A 182 -1.49 -11.02 -19.33
CA ALA A 182 -0.58 -12.13 -19.07
C ALA A 182 -1.34 -13.46 -18.82
N LEU A 183 -2.64 -13.40 -18.53
CA LEU A 183 -3.54 -14.55 -18.36
C LEU A 183 -4.53 -14.75 -19.52
N LEU A 184 -4.70 -13.78 -20.43
CA LEU A 184 -5.73 -13.75 -21.49
C LEU A 184 -5.33 -14.48 -22.77
N PHE A 185 -4.15 -15.08 -22.84
CA PHE A 185 -3.81 -16.00 -23.93
C PHE A 185 -4.37 -17.42 -23.74
N ARG A 186 -5.39 -17.60 -22.89
CA ARG A 186 -6.20 -18.82 -22.86
C ARG A 186 -7.68 -18.50 -22.95
N GLU A 187 -8.14 -18.56 -24.21
CA GLU A 187 -9.50 -18.84 -24.69
C GLU A 187 -10.67 -18.34 -23.81
N ILE A 188 -11.24 -17.19 -24.19
CA ILE A 188 -12.61 -16.84 -23.82
C ILE A 188 -13.48 -16.97 -25.08
N PRO A 189 -14.50 -17.86 -25.10
CA PRO A 189 -15.49 -17.88 -26.15
C PRO A 189 -16.37 -16.63 -26.05
N ASN A 190 -16.51 -15.95 -27.18
CA ASN A 190 -17.44 -14.85 -27.41
C ASN A 190 -18.86 -15.21 -26.96
N ASP A 191 -19.55 -14.25 -26.34
CA ASP A 191 -20.87 -13.82 -26.82
C ASP A 191 -21.32 -12.48 -26.21
N ASN A 192 -21.49 -11.49 -27.09
CA ASN A 192 -22.43 -10.35 -26.99
C ASN A 192 -22.22 -9.21 -25.99
N LEU A 193 -21.01 -8.65 -25.96
CA LEU A 193 -20.81 -7.22 -25.75
C LEU A 193 -19.80 -6.75 -26.80
N SER A 194 -20.09 -5.67 -27.53
CA SER A 194 -19.10 -5.01 -28.38
C SER A 194 -18.10 -4.30 -27.46
N GLU A 195 -17.22 -5.07 -26.82
CA GLU A 195 -16.07 -4.55 -26.11
C GLU A 195 -15.15 -3.90 -27.14
N ILE A 196 -14.95 -2.59 -27.00
CA ILE A 196 -13.90 -1.91 -27.74
C ILE A 196 -12.58 -2.36 -27.11
N GLU A 197 -11.93 -3.32 -27.76
CA GLU A 197 -10.59 -3.75 -27.41
C GLU A 197 -9.60 -2.64 -27.80
N ILE A 198 -9.17 -1.86 -26.81
CA ILE A 198 -8.07 -0.89 -27.01
C ILE A 198 -6.77 -1.64 -26.76
N VAL A 199 -6.16 -2.15 -27.82
CA VAL A 199 -4.82 -2.74 -27.77
C VAL A 199 -3.80 -1.59 -27.71
N ASN A 200 -3.15 -1.44 -26.56
CA ASN A 200 -1.99 -0.57 -26.42
C ASN A 200 -0.72 -1.42 -26.50
N GLU A 201 0.04 -1.28 -27.58
CA GLU A 201 1.34 -1.94 -27.74
C GLU A 201 2.43 -1.18 -26.98
N ILE A 202 3.28 -1.90 -26.23
CA ILE A 202 4.47 -1.32 -25.59
C ILE A 202 5.56 -1.23 -26.66
N ILE A 203 5.74 -0.05 -27.25
CA ILE A 203 6.72 0.18 -28.33
C ILE A 203 8.16 0.27 -27.78
N ARG A 204 8.32 0.56 -26.48
CA ARG A 204 9.63 0.69 -25.81
C ARG A 204 9.57 0.19 -24.38
N HIS A 205 10.55 -0.62 -23.98
CA HIS A 205 10.66 -1.12 -22.62
C HIS A 205 11.43 -0.13 -21.74
N SER A 206 10.81 0.27 -20.63
CA SER A 206 11.47 1.07 -19.59
C SER A 206 12.33 0.16 -18.71
N LYS A 207 13.44 0.68 -18.18
CA LYS A 207 14.27 -0.06 -17.20
C LYS A 207 13.57 -0.28 -15.86
N VAL A 208 12.54 0.52 -15.60
CA VAL A 208 11.68 0.44 -14.41
C VAL A 208 10.24 0.47 -14.88
N PHE A 209 9.45 -0.50 -14.43
CA PHE A 209 8.01 -0.54 -14.64
C PHE A 209 7.30 -0.22 -13.34
N VAL A 210 6.38 0.75 -13.38
CA VAL A 210 5.55 1.09 -12.24
C VAL A 210 4.09 0.80 -12.57
N ILE A 211 3.48 -0.07 -11.77
CA ILE A 211 2.14 -0.59 -12.00
C ILE A 211 1.20 -0.06 -10.91
N HIS A 212 0.07 0.51 -11.31
CA HIS A 212 -0.90 1.17 -10.44
C HIS A 212 -2.16 0.31 -10.27
N SER A 213 -2.37 -0.38 -9.14
CA SER A 213 -3.60 -1.17 -8.96
C SER A 213 -4.83 -0.29 -8.78
N ARG A 214 -5.95 -0.64 -9.42
CA ARG A 214 -7.25 0.02 -9.21
C ARG A 214 -7.96 -0.42 -7.91
N SER A 215 -7.22 -0.99 -6.95
CA SER A 215 -7.71 -1.54 -5.69
C SER A 215 -8.43 -0.54 -4.77
N CYS A 216 -8.50 0.75 -5.11
CA CYS A 216 -9.22 1.77 -4.35
C CYS A 216 -10.76 1.64 -4.41
N SER A 217 -11.30 0.72 -5.22
CA SER A 217 -12.74 0.43 -5.20
C SER A 217 -13.11 -0.55 -4.07
N ASN A 218 -14.13 -0.20 -3.30
CA ASN A 218 -14.68 -1.02 -2.21
C ASN A 218 -15.19 -2.41 -2.65
N LYS A 219 -15.16 -2.71 -3.96
CA LYS A 219 -15.68 -3.95 -4.55
C LYS A 219 -14.60 -4.95 -4.97
N PHE A 220 -13.32 -4.62 -4.87
CA PHE A 220 -12.25 -5.58 -5.16
C PHE A 220 -12.16 -6.60 -4.01
N ASN A 221 -12.92 -7.69 -4.15
CA ASN A 221 -12.96 -8.87 -3.28
C ASN A 221 -12.04 -10.00 -3.77
N GLU A 222 -11.40 -9.83 -4.92
CA GLU A 222 -10.53 -10.85 -5.48
C GLU A 222 -9.11 -10.71 -4.93
N ARG A 223 -8.54 -11.84 -4.51
CA ARG A 223 -7.14 -11.93 -4.07
C ARG A 223 -6.23 -11.57 -5.23
N LEU A 224 -5.61 -10.40 -5.17
CA LEU A 224 -4.58 -10.00 -6.15
C LEU A 224 -3.37 -10.92 -6.03
N LYS A 225 -3.11 -11.69 -7.08
CA LYS A 225 -1.89 -12.49 -7.19
C LYS A 225 -0.71 -11.57 -7.49
N ILE A 226 0.13 -11.36 -6.49
CA ILE A 226 1.39 -10.63 -6.66
C ILE A 226 2.42 -11.59 -7.25
N CYS A 227 3.06 -11.20 -8.35
CA CYS A 227 4.11 -11.98 -8.99
C CYS A 227 5.49 -11.37 -8.67
N LYS A 228 6.48 -12.22 -8.38
CA LYS A 228 7.88 -11.77 -8.20
C LYS A 228 8.51 -11.31 -9.52
N GLU A 229 8.03 -11.85 -10.62
CA GLU A 229 8.55 -11.58 -11.96
C GLU A 229 7.41 -11.13 -12.86
N LEU A 230 7.72 -10.18 -13.73
CA LEU A 230 6.88 -9.70 -14.80
C LEU A 230 7.62 -9.94 -16.12
N ILE A 231 7.09 -10.88 -16.91
CA ILE A 231 7.55 -11.19 -18.26
C ILE A 231 6.65 -10.41 -19.21
N ILE A 232 7.22 -9.42 -19.89
CA ILE A 232 6.48 -8.62 -20.88
C ILE A 232 6.61 -9.26 -22.26
N ASP A 233 7.81 -9.74 -22.58
CA ASP A 233 8.07 -10.64 -23.71
C ASP A 233 9.27 -11.55 -23.39
N GLU A 234 9.70 -12.39 -24.35
CA GLU A 234 10.79 -13.36 -24.19
C GLU A 234 12.13 -12.72 -23.79
N ASN A 235 12.35 -11.46 -24.15
CA ASN A 235 13.60 -10.73 -23.95
C ASN A 235 13.55 -9.72 -22.80
N TYR A 236 12.37 -9.36 -22.30
CA TYR A 236 12.21 -8.36 -21.25
C TYR A 236 11.59 -8.95 -20.00
N LYS A 237 12.48 -9.35 -19.08
CA LYS A 237 12.11 -9.84 -17.76
C LYS A 237 12.35 -8.77 -16.71
N ASN A 238 11.36 -8.56 -15.86
CA ASN A 238 11.44 -7.62 -14.77
C ASN A 238 11.19 -8.32 -13.45
N GLU A 239 11.90 -7.90 -12.42
CA GLU A 239 11.75 -8.39 -11.06
C GLU A 239 11.04 -7.35 -10.19
N LEU A 240 10.14 -7.82 -9.33
CA LEU A 240 9.49 -7.00 -8.31
C LEU A 240 10.50 -6.60 -7.23
N ILE A 241 10.72 -5.30 -7.07
CA ILE A 241 11.64 -4.75 -6.08
C ILE A 241 10.91 -4.30 -4.83
N SER A 242 9.78 -3.62 -5.01
CA SER A 242 8.97 -3.15 -3.89
C SER A 242 7.54 -2.86 -4.34
N PHE A 243 6.64 -2.76 -3.37
CA PHE A 243 5.29 -2.28 -3.61
C PHE A 243 4.68 -1.62 -2.37
N GLY A 244 3.86 -0.61 -2.61
CA GLY A 244 3.03 0.02 -1.59
C GLY A 244 1.70 -0.72 -1.46
N CYS A 245 1.26 -0.93 -0.22
CA CYS A 245 -0.07 -1.43 0.09
C CYS A 245 -0.87 -0.39 0.88
N HIS A 246 -2.19 -0.53 0.81
CA HIS A 246 -3.14 0.32 1.49
C HIS A 246 -4.21 -0.53 2.17
N ARG A 247 -4.56 -0.20 3.41
CA ARG A 247 -5.76 -0.73 4.07
C ARG A 247 -6.72 0.41 4.42
N GLY A 248 -8.01 0.13 4.50
CA GLY A 248 -9.05 1.12 4.81
C GLY A 248 -9.49 1.93 3.59
N THR A 249 -9.94 3.17 3.83
CA THR A 249 -10.50 4.06 2.80
C THR A 249 -9.52 5.16 2.44
N LEU A 250 -9.72 5.83 1.29
CA LEU A 250 -8.90 7.00 0.90
C LEU A 250 -8.92 8.14 1.93
N GLN A 251 -10.00 8.25 2.72
CA GLN A 251 -10.17 9.31 3.71
C GLN A 251 -9.57 8.93 5.08
N SER A 252 -9.50 7.63 5.35
CA SER A 252 -9.00 7.05 6.59
C SER A 252 -8.52 5.63 6.32
N GLY A 253 -7.21 5.52 6.09
CA GLY A 253 -6.55 4.27 5.79
C GLY A 253 -5.17 4.19 6.43
N HIS A 254 -4.34 3.27 5.94
CA HIS A 254 -2.93 3.20 6.32
C HIS A 254 -2.12 2.59 5.20
N TYR A 255 -0.96 3.18 4.91
CA TYR A 255 -0.06 2.70 3.88
C TYR A 255 1.14 2.00 4.50
N VAL A 256 1.59 0.92 3.85
CA VAL A 256 2.81 0.19 4.20
C VAL A 256 3.63 -0.08 2.96
N ALA A 257 4.95 -0.07 3.11
CA ALA A 257 5.87 -0.47 2.05
C ALA A 257 6.28 -1.94 2.24
N VAL A 258 6.29 -2.71 1.16
CA VAL A 258 6.83 -4.05 1.11
C VAL A 258 8.05 -4.04 0.19
N ILE A 259 9.23 -4.39 0.71
CA ILE A 259 10.52 -4.23 0.02
C ILE A 259 11.28 -5.54 -0.02
N LYS A 260 11.75 -5.92 -1.21
CA LYS A 260 12.65 -7.05 -1.40
C LYS A 260 14.01 -6.73 -0.79
N LEU A 261 14.47 -7.56 0.15
CA LEU A 261 15.83 -7.47 0.70
C LEU A 261 16.76 -8.46 0.01
N ASP A 262 16.25 -9.66 -0.24
CA ASP A 262 16.93 -10.78 -0.88
C ASP A 262 15.91 -11.62 -1.67
N GLU A 263 16.33 -12.69 -2.35
CA GLU A 263 15.45 -13.54 -3.20
C GLU A 263 14.15 -13.97 -2.49
N ASN A 264 14.25 -14.33 -1.21
CA ASN A 264 13.13 -14.81 -0.42
C ASN A 264 12.79 -13.96 0.79
N ILE A 265 13.60 -12.96 1.14
CA ILE A 265 13.41 -12.15 2.35
C ILE A 265 12.86 -10.77 1.96
N TRP A 266 11.71 -10.44 2.56
CA TRP A 266 10.99 -9.20 2.32
C TRP A 266 10.76 -8.47 3.65
N ALA A 267 10.91 -7.14 3.63
CA ALA A 267 10.54 -6.29 4.74
C ALA A 267 9.13 -5.71 4.50
N VAL A 268 8.25 -5.83 5.49
CA VAL A 268 7.04 -5.02 5.57
C VAL A 268 7.29 -3.89 6.54
N ILE A 269 7.09 -2.67 6.07
CA ILE A 269 7.46 -1.46 6.77
C ILE A 269 6.23 -0.60 6.96
N SER A 270 5.81 -0.47 8.21
CA SER A 270 4.67 0.34 8.65
C SER A 270 5.19 1.45 9.53
N ASP A 271 5.35 2.65 8.98
CA ASP A 271 5.92 3.81 9.66
C ASP A 271 7.34 3.54 10.22
N ASP A 272 7.46 3.43 11.54
CA ASP A 272 8.69 3.13 12.29
C ASP A 272 8.87 1.63 12.59
N ASP A 273 7.83 0.82 12.40
CA ASP A 273 7.88 -0.62 12.56
C ASP A 273 8.35 -1.33 11.28
N VAL A 274 9.20 -2.33 11.45
CA VAL A 274 9.77 -3.13 10.36
C VAL A 274 9.71 -4.59 10.75
N LYS A 275 8.93 -5.35 9.98
CA LYS A 275 8.79 -6.81 10.12
C LYS A 275 9.37 -7.50 8.89
N TYR A 276 9.84 -8.74 9.07
CA TYR A 276 10.53 -9.49 8.02
C TYR A 276 9.82 -10.81 7.76
N PHE A 277 9.64 -11.14 6.49
CA PHE A 277 8.91 -12.33 6.08
C PHE A 277 9.59 -13.02 4.92
N ASN A 278 9.40 -14.33 4.84
CA ASN A 278 9.58 -15.05 3.59
C ASN A 278 8.47 -14.65 2.60
N TRP A 279 8.76 -14.69 1.30
CA TRP A 279 7.78 -14.33 0.27
C TRP A 279 6.42 -15.04 0.42
N CYS A 280 6.43 -16.34 0.72
CA CYS A 280 5.20 -17.12 0.93
C CYS A 280 4.32 -16.56 2.05
N ASN A 281 4.93 -15.95 3.07
CA ASN A 281 4.22 -15.41 4.23
C ASN A 281 3.77 -13.95 4.03
N ILE A 282 4.27 -13.25 3.01
CA ILE A 282 3.81 -11.90 2.68
C ILE A 282 2.32 -11.91 2.34
N HIS A 283 1.85 -12.87 1.55
CA HIS A 283 0.43 -12.97 1.21
C HIS A 283 -0.45 -13.16 2.45
N ASN A 284 -0.04 -14.05 3.35
CA ASN A 284 -0.77 -14.30 4.61
C ASN A 284 -0.83 -13.03 5.47
N TYR A 285 0.29 -12.30 5.57
CA TYR A 285 0.34 -11.03 6.29
C TYR A 285 -0.62 -10.00 5.68
N LEU A 286 -0.58 -9.82 4.35
CA LEU A 286 -1.40 -8.83 3.66
C LEU A 286 -2.89 -9.17 3.77
N ASP A 287 -3.26 -10.45 3.59
CA ASP A 287 -4.63 -10.92 3.72
C ASP A 287 -5.15 -10.73 5.15
N TYR A 288 -4.35 -11.09 6.16
CA TYR A 288 -4.74 -10.99 7.57
C TYR A 288 -5.01 -9.53 8.00
N TYR A 289 -4.17 -8.60 7.58
CA TYR A 289 -4.31 -7.17 7.90
C TYR A 289 -5.11 -6.38 6.85
N GLU A 290 -5.73 -7.07 5.89
CA GLU A 290 -6.53 -6.50 4.81
C GLU A 290 -5.81 -5.41 3.98
N TYR A 291 -4.50 -5.58 3.80
CA TYR A 291 -3.70 -4.70 2.95
C TYR A 291 -3.87 -5.06 1.47
N LYS A 292 -4.28 -4.08 0.69
CA LYS A 292 -4.40 -4.19 -0.77
C LYS A 292 -3.16 -3.57 -1.43
N PRO A 293 -2.42 -4.30 -2.26
CA PRO A 293 -1.37 -3.71 -3.08
C PRO A 293 -1.93 -2.64 -4.02
N VAL A 294 -1.26 -1.49 -4.08
CA VAL A 294 -1.72 -0.31 -4.86
C VAL A 294 -0.68 0.23 -5.83
N LEU A 295 0.62 0.05 -5.57
CA LEU A 295 1.68 0.59 -6.42
C LEU A 295 2.89 -0.33 -6.42
N PHE A 296 3.25 -0.90 -7.56
CA PHE A 296 4.35 -1.86 -7.68
C PHE A 296 5.51 -1.27 -8.46
N PHE A 297 6.74 -1.58 -8.04
CA PHE A 297 7.97 -1.18 -8.70
C PHE A 297 8.72 -2.43 -9.15
N PHE A 298 8.82 -2.59 -10.46
CA PHE A 298 9.57 -3.63 -11.13
C PHE A 298 10.82 -3.06 -11.79
N GLN A 299 11.90 -3.82 -11.82
CA GLN A 299 13.15 -3.43 -12.47
C GLN A 299 13.61 -4.53 -13.43
N ILE A 300 14.12 -4.13 -14.60
CA ILE A 300 14.67 -5.08 -15.58
C ILE A 300 15.83 -5.88 -14.98
N ILE A 301 15.82 -7.19 -15.23
CA ILE A 301 16.89 -8.13 -14.82
C ILE A 301 17.73 -8.64 -16.00
N SER A 302 17.11 -8.70 -17.19
CA SER A 302 17.73 -9.12 -18.45
C SER A 302 16.91 -8.56 -19.60
#